data_AF-A0A852RA39-F1
#
_entry.id   AF-A0A852RA39-F1
#
_cell.length_a   1.000
_cell.length_b   1.000
_cell.length_c   1.000
_cell.angle_alpha   90.00
_cell.angle_beta   90.00
_cell.angle_gamma   90.00
#
_symmetry.space_group_name_H-M   'P 1'
#
loop_
_entity.id
_entity.type
_entity.pdbx_description
1 polymer ?
#
loop_
_entity_poly.entity_id
_entity_poly.type
_entity_poly.pdbx_seq_one_letter_code
_entity_poly.pdbx_strand_id
1 'polypeptide(L)'
;MRFTVTEADTALAVGSGSLPVLGTPRLLAWCEAATCAAVEDELAAGETSVGTRVELEHLAATPVGGSIEVTARQVYADGRLRRYAVSAREVGPEGRPGKLVGSGEVTRVVVDAARFLARLS
;
A
#
# COMPACT_ATOMS: atom_id res chain seq x y z
N MET A 1 -5.55 7.29 3.18
CA MET A 1 -5.86 6.35 4.29
C MET A 1 -4.88 6.61 5.43
N ARG A 2 -5.27 6.36 6.69
CA ARG A 2 -4.40 6.61 7.86
C ARG A 2 -4.24 5.35 8.68
N PHE A 3 -3.01 5.09 9.14
CA PHE A 3 -2.64 3.91 9.91
C PHE A 3 -1.78 4.32 11.11
N THR A 4 -1.89 3.58 12.21
CA THR A 4 -1.01 3.72 13.36
C THR A 4 -0.10 2.51 13.40
N VAL A 5 1.21 2.73 13.54
CA VAL A 5 2.19 1.65 13.68
C VAL A 5 1.98 0.95 15.02
N THR A 6 1.73 -0.35 14.97
CA THR A 6 1.62 -1.24 16.13
C THR A 6 2.83 -2.17 16.23
N GLU A 7 2.92 -2.93 17.31
CA GLU A 7 3.97 -3.96 17.45
C GLU A 7 3.97 -4.97 16.29
N ALA A 8 2.80 -5.33 15.78
CA ALA A 8 2.62 -6.27 14.66
C ALA A 8 3.02 -5.70 13.29
N ASP A 9 3.34 -4.40 13.23
CA ASP A 9 3.76 -3.69 12.03
C ASP A 9 5.27 -3.55 11.93
N THR A 10 5.99 -3.92 12.99
CA THR A 10 7.42 -3.72 13.06
C THR A 10 8.19 -4.68 12.15
N ALA A 11 9.38 -4.25 11.70
CA ALA A 11 10.30 -5.08 10.93
C ALA A 11 10.64 -6.39 11.66
N LEU A 12 10.77 -6.33 12.99
CA LEU A 12 10.92 -7.49 13.85
C LEU A 12 9.74 -8.45 13.76
N ALA A 13 8.51 -7.96 13.96
CA ALA A 13 7.31 -8.80 13.98
C ALA A 13 6.98 -9.42 12.61
N VAL A 14 7.24 -8.69 11.52
CA VAL A 14 6.99 -9.19 10.15
C VAL A 14 8.17 -9.96 9.56
N GLY A 15 9.26 -10.14 10.30
CA GLY A 15 10.43 -10.91 9.86
C GLY A 15 11.27 -10.25 8.77
N SER A 16 11.13 -8.94 8.55
CA SER A 16 11.89 -8.20 7.53
C SER A 16 13.12 -7.48 8.07
N GLY A 17 13.40 -7.60 9.36
CA GLY A 17 14.53 -6.97 10.04
C GLY A 17 14.50 -7.26 11.54
N SER A 18 15.39 -6.63 12.30
CA SER A 18 15.55 -6.85 13.74
C SER A 18 15.05 -5.69 14.60
N LEU A 19 14.59 -4.58 14.00
CA LEU A 19 14.26 -3.35 14.70
C LEU A 19 12.75 -3.21 14.99
N PRO A 20 12.36 -2.63 16.15
CA PRO A 20 10.97 -2.35 16.51
C PRO A 20 10.47 -1.04 15.87
N VAL A 21 10.60 -0.93 14.55
CA VAL A 21 10.10 0.20 13.74
C VAL A 21 9.30 -0.34 12.58
N LEU A 22 8.43 0.48 11.97
CA LEU A 22 7.60 0.10 10.82
C LEU A 22 8.42 -0.68 9.78
N GLY A 23 7.96 -1.89 9.45
CA GLY A 23 8.59 -2.75 8.46
C GLY A 23 8.21 -2.35 7.03
N THR A 24 9.15 -2.47 6.09
CA THR A 24 8.88 -2.27 4.65
C THR A 24 7.71 -3.11 4.14
N PRO A 25 7.54 -4.40 4.50
CA PRO A 25 6.39 -5.17 4.05
C PRO A 25 5.05 -4.60 4.53
N ARG A 26 5.02 -4.03 5.75
CA ARG A 26 3.81 -3.40 6.26
C ARG A 26 3.49 -2.11 5.51
N LEU A 27 4.50 -1.27 5.29
CA LEU A 27 4.34 -0.05 4.50
C LEU A 27 3.82 -0.37 3.09
N LEU A 28 4.38 -1.39 2.45
CA LEU A 28 3.90 -1.91 1.17
C LEU A 28 2.43 -2.33 1.23
N ALA A 29 2.03 -3.13 2.22
CA ALA A 29 0.64 -3.55 2.37
C ALA A 29 -0.32 -2.37 2.53
N TRP A 30 0.08 -1.31 3.22
CA TRP A 30 -0.73 -0.08 3.33
C TRP A 30 -0.82 0.70 2.02
N CYS A 31 0.26 0.76 1.25
CA CYS A 31 0.24 1.28 -0.12
C CYS A 31 -0.72 0.47 -1.00
N GLU A 32 -0.64 -0.86 -0.97
CA GLU A 32 -1.56 -1.71 -1.71
C GLU A 32 -3.01 -1.49 -1.30
N ALA A 33 -3.32 -1.39 0.00
CA ALA A 33 -4.65 -1.10 0.50
C ALA A 33 -5.19 0.24 -0.05
N ALA A 34 -4.35 1.28 -0.09
CA ALA A 34 -4.72 2.56 -0.70
C ALA A 34 -5.00 2.44 -2.21
N THR A 35 -4.26 1.59 -2.93
CA THR A 35 -4.52 1.32 -4.35
C THR A 35 -5.75 0.44 -4.60
N CYS A 36 -6.09 -0.48 -3.68
CA CYS A 36 -7.35 -1.21 -3.73
C CYS A 36 -8.53 -0.25 -3.60
N ALA A 37 -8.49 0.65 -2.60
CA ALA A 37 -9.53 1.65 -2.44
C ALA A 37 -9.63 2.59 -3.65
N ALA A 38 -8.49 2.94 -4.27
CA ALA A 38 -8.47 3.84 -5.42
C ALA A 38 -9.01 3.22 -6.72
N VAL A 39 -9.02 1.89 -6.87
CA VAL A 39 -9.55 1.22 -8.07
C VAL A 39 -11.02 0.82 -7.94
N GLU A 40 -11.57 0.81 -6.72
CA GLU A 40 -12.89 0.23 -6.41
C GLU A 40 -14.01 0.75 -7.32
N ASP A 41 -14.07 2.08 -7.52
CA ASP A 41 -15.10 2.72 -8.35
C ASP A 41 -14.99 2.39 -9.85
N GLU A 42 -13.89 1.77 -10.29
CA GLU A 42 -13.67 1.34 -11.68
C GLU A 42 -14.02 -0.14 -11.91
N LEU A 43 -14.31 -0.91 -10.86
CA LEU A 43 -14.54 -2.36 -10.94
C LEU A 43 -16.01 -2.68 -11.26
N ALA A 44 -16.24 -3.56 -12.23
CA ALA A 44 -17.56 -4.12 -12.46
C ALA A 44 -17.92 -5.18 -11.40
N ALA A 45 -19.21 -5.51 -11.29
CA ALA A 45 -19.66 -6.59 -10.41
C ALA A 45 -18.95 -7.91 -10.74
N GLY A 46 -18.32 -8.53 -9.74
CA GLY A 46 -17.55 -9.77 -9.87
C GLY A 46 -16.07 -9.57 -10.25
N GLU A 47 -15.65 -8.34 -10.54
CA GLU A 47 -14.24 -8.01 -10.73
C GLU A 47 -13.55 -7.68 -9.39
N THR A 48 -12.24 -7.90 -9.38
CA THR A 48 -11.32 -7.42 -8.36
C THR A 48 -10.00 -7.03 -9.03
N SER A 49 -8.98 -6.65 -8.26
CA SER A 49 -7.66 -6.36 -8.80
C SER A 49 -6.55 -7.03 -7.99
N VAL A 50 -5.52 -7.50 -8.69
CA VAL A 50 -4.35 -8.15 -8.12
C VAL A 50 -3.12 -7.29 -8.38
N GLY A 51 -2.29 -7.06 -7.35
CA GLY A 51 -0.99 -6.40 -7.49
C GLY A 51 -0.02 -7.30 -8.28
N THR A 52 0.64 -6.76 -9.30
CA THR A 52 1.56 -7.55 -10.16
C THR A 52 2.98 -6.99 -10.20
N ARG A 53 3.18 -5.73 -9.79
CA ARG A 53 4.49 -5.11 -9.65
C ARG A 53 4.44 -4.01 -8.61
N VAL A 54 5.52 -3.88 -7.85
CA VAL A 54 5.74 -2.75 -6.97
C VAL A 54 7.19 -2.27 -7.05
N GLU A 55 7.36 -0.96 -6.94
CA GLU A 55 8.62 -0.29 -6.64
C GLU A 55 8.36 0.66 -5.47
N LEU A 56 9.14 0.55 -4.40
CA LEU A 56 8.92 1.30 -3.16
C LEU A 56 10.24 1.67 -2.51
N GLU A 57 10.42 2.95 -2.23
CA GLU A 57 11.47 3.46 -1.37
C GLU A 57 10.92 3.67 0.05
N HIS A 58 11.60 3.11 1.06
CA HIS A 58 11.30 3.32 2.48
C HIS A 58 12.37 4.27 3.06
N LEU A 59 12.03 5.55 3.10
CA LEU A 59 12.95 6.68 3.27
C LEU A 59 13.18 7.09 4.73
N ALA A 60 12.31 6.66 5.65
CA ALA A 60 12.40 7.00 7.06
C ALA A 60 11.86 5.89 7.95
N ALA A 61 12.49 5.65 9.09
CA ALA A 61 11.93 4.81 10.13
C ALA A 61 10.78 5.53 10.86
N THR A 62 9.75 4.77 11.23
CA THR A 62 8.64 5.25 12.07
C THR A 62 8.49 4.33 13.28
N PRO A 63 8.51 4.84 14.51
CA PRO A 63 8.37 4.01 15.71
C PRO A 63 6.92 3.53 15.90
N VAL A 64 6.74 2.53 16.76
CA VAL A 64 5.42 2.14 17.28
C VAL A 64 4.70 3.36 17.87
N GLY A 65 3.40 3.48 17.61
CA GLY A 65 2.56 4.64 17.95
C GLY A 65 2.59 5.77 16.92
N GLY A 66 3.54 5.75 15.97
CA GLY A 66 3.57 6.71 14.87
C GLY A 66 2.35 6.60 13.95
N SER A 67 1.84 7.73 13.45
CA SER A 67 0.71 7.77 12.51
C SER A 67 1.21 8.05 11.09
N ILE A 68 0.82 7.20 10.14
CA ILE A 68 1.16 7.32 8.72
C ILE A 68 -0.10 7.55 7.90
N GLU A 69 -0.07 8.58 7.06
CA GLU A 69 -1.05 8.79 6.00
C GLU A 69 -0.48 8.30 4.67
N VAL A 70 -1.22 7.39 4.04
CA VAL A 70 -0.90 6.82 2.73
C VAL A 70 -1.89 7.32 1.69
N THR A 71 -1.37 7.78 0.55
CA THR A 71 -2.14 8.20 -0.60
C THR A 71 -1.76 7.38 -1.83
N ALA A 72 -2.74 7.18 -2.72
CA ALA A 72 -2.55 6.54 -4.01
C ALA A 72 -3.22 7.42 -5.07
N ARG A 73 -2.52 7.69 -6.17
CA ARG A 73 -3.05 8.43 -7.32
C ARG A 73 -2.82 7.61 -8.57
N GLN A 74 -3.88 7.37 -9.34
CA GLN A 74 -3.75 6.73 -10.65
C GLN A 74 -2.91 7.61 -11.58
N VAL A 75 -1.85 7.02 -12.15
CA VAL A 75 -0.95 7.68 -13.09
C VAL A 75 -1.03 7.09 -14.50
N TYR A 76 -1.57 5.87 -14.64
CA TYR A 76 -1.72 5.20 -15.92
C TYR A 76 -2.85 4.16 -15.87
N ALA A 77 -3.61 4.05 -16.97
CA ALA A 77 -4.61 3.01 -17.17
C ALA A 77 -4.62 2.59 -18.64
N ASP A 78 -4.60 1.27 -18.88
CA ASP A 78 -4.72 0.66 -20.22
C ASP A 78 -5.36 -0.73 -20.12
N GLY A 79 -6.53 -0.91 -20.74
CA GLY A 79 -7.30 -2.14 -20.64
C GLY A 79 -7.60 -2.54 -19.19
N ARG A 80 -7.00 -3.65 -18.73
CA ARG A 80 -7.11 -4.15 -17.35
C ARG A 80 -5.98 -3.67 -16.42
N LEU A 81 -4.97 -3.00 -16.96
CA LEU A 81 -3.80 -2.56 -16.20
C LEU A 81 -4.04 -1.19 -15.59
N ARG A 82 -3.65 -1.02 -14.32
CA ARG A 82 -3.71 0.23 -13.56
C ARG A 82 -2.38 0.46 -12.86
N ARG A 83 -1.83 1.67 -12.92
CA ARG A 83 -0.64 2.05 -12.14
C ARG A 83 -0.94 3.23 -11.25
N TYR A 84 -0.46 3.17 -10.02
CA TYR A 84 -0.68 4.17 -8.99
C TYR A 84 0.65 4.65 -8.45
N ALA A 85 0.88 5.96 -8.48
CA ALA A 85 1.89 6.57 -7.63
C ALA A 85 1.39 6.58 -6.18
N VAL A 86 2.20 6.08 -5.27
CA VAL A 86 1.88 6.00 -3.84
C VAL A 86 2.85 6.85 -3.02
N SER A 87 2.34 7.45 -1.94
CA SER A 87 3.17 8.14 -0.97
C SER A 87 2.68 7.90 0.45
N ALA A 88 3.61 7.81 1.39
CA ALA A 88 3.35 7.62 2.80
C ALA A 88 4.08 8.70 3.61
N ARG A 89 3.34 9.45 4.42
CA ARG A 89 3.88 10.55 5.25
C ARG A 89 3.47 10.38 6.69
N GLU A 90 4.34 10.79 7.59
CA GLU A 90 3.95 10.95 8.99
C GLU A 90 2.82 11.98 9.11
N VAL A 91 1.94 11.77 10.07
CA VAL A 91 0.95 12.75 10.48
C VAL A 91 1.50 13.43 11.72
N GLY A 92 1.91 14.70 11.55
CA GLY A 92 2.39 15.52 12.64
C GLY A 92 1.26 16.05 13.53
N PRO A 93 1.62 16.84 14.57
CA PRO A 93 0.66 17.51 15.44
C PRO A 93 -0.39 18.29 14.64
N GLU A 94 -1.64 18.26 15.12
CA GLU A 94 -2.78 18.94 14.47
C GLU A 94 -3.06 18.48 13.03
N GLY A 95 -2.58 17.29 12.64
CA GLY A 95 -2.86 16.69 11.34
C GLY A 95 -1.99 17.22 10.20
N ARG A 96 -0.97 18.04 10.48
CA ARG A 96 -0.06 18.56 9.45
C ARG A 96 0.80 17.43 8.85
N PRO A 97 1.07 17.44 7.53
CA PRO A 97 1.94 16.45 6.92
C PRO A 97 3.37 16.58 7.46
N GLY A 98 3.90 15.45 7.95
CA GLY A 98 5.26 15.31 8.44
C GLY A 98 6.21 14.77 7.37
N LYS A 99 7.24 14.06 7.84
CA LYS A 99 8.30 13.51 7.00
C LYS A 99 7.73 12.53 5.97
N LEU A 100 8.31 12.50 4.77
CA LEU A 100 8.07 11.44 3.80
C LEU A 100 8.71 10.15 4.31
N VAL A 101 7.89 9.12 4.50
CA VAL A 101 8.29 7.81 5.01
C VAL A 101 8.51 6.84 3.86
N GLY A 102 7.71 6.93 2.81
CA GLY A 102 7.97 6.18 1.59
C GLY A 102 7.23 6.71 0.38
N SER A 103 7.70 6.32 -0.78
CA SER A 103 7.14 6.68 -2.08
C SER A 103 7.44 5.60 -3.11
N GLY A 104 6.57 5.46 -4.11
CA GLY A 104 6.75 4.42 -5.10
C GLY A 104 5.62 4.33 -6.11
N GLU A 105 5.59 3.22 -6.84
CA GLU A 105 4.53 2.87 -7.79
C GLU A 105 4.05 1.43 -7.57
N VAL A 106 2.73 1.24 -7.61
CA VAL A 106 2.10 -0.09 -7.57
C VAL A 106 1.31 -0.29 -8.87
N THR A 107 1.55 -1.41 -9.53
CA THR A 107 0.76 -1.86 -10.69
C THR A 107 -0.24 -2.91 -10.24
N ARG A 108 -1.51 -2.71 -10.61
CA ARG A 108 -2.61 -3.65 -10.42
C ARG A 108 -3.17 -4.10 -11.76
N VAL A 109 -3.70 -5.32 -11.79
CA VAL A 109 -4.43 -5.86 -12.93
C VAL A 109 -5.83 -6.24 -12.49
N VAL A 110 -6.85 -5.69 -13.16
CA VAL A 110 -8.26 -6.06 -12.98
C VAL A 110 -8.49 -7.48 -13.50
N VAL A 111 -9.19 -8.29 -12.71
CA VAL A 111 -9.50 -9.69 -13.00
C VAL A 111 -10.94 -10.01 -12.59
N ASP A 112 -11.55 -10.95 -13.29
CA ASP A 112 -12.74 -11.65 -12.80
C ASP A 112 -12.33 -12.60 -11.67
N ALA A 113 -12.94 -12.45 -10.49
CA ALA A 113 -12.52 -13.16 -9.28
C ALA A 113 -12.71 -14.68 -9.40
N ALA A 114 -13.85 -15.14 -9.94
CA ALA A 114 -14.15 -16.55 -10.05
C ALA A 114 -13.23 -17.25 -11.05
N ARG A 115 -13.02 -16.65 -12.23
CA ARG A 115 -12.11 -17.16 -13.27
C ARG A 115 -10.65 -17.09 -12.83
N PHE A 116 -10.27 -16.13 -11.98
CA PHE A 116 -8.92 -16.05 -11.43
C PHE A 116 -8.66 -17.24 -10.48
N LEU A 117 -9.56 -17.49 -9.53
CA LEU A 117 -9.42 -18.58 -8.56
C LEU A 117 -9.51 -19.96 -9.20
N ALA A 118 -10.34 -20.15 -10.24
CA ALA A 118 -10.46 -21.41 -10.96
C ALA A 118 -9.17 -21.85 -11.69
N ARG A 119 -8.15 -20.99 -11.79
CA ARG A 119 -6.84 -21.32 -12.38
C ARG A 119 -5.80 -21.81 -11.37
N LEU A 120 -6.10 -21.78 -10.07
CA LEU A 120 -5.16 -22.17 -9.02
C LEU A 120 -5.19 -23.68 -8.71
N SER A 121 -6.07 -24.43 -9.36
CA SER A 121 -6.23 -25.89 -9.23
C SER A 121 -5.35 -26.67 -10.20
#